data_AF-W2SR65-F1
#
_entry.id   AF-W2SR65-F1
#
_cell.length_a   1.000
_cell.length_b   1.000
_cell.length_c   1.000
_cell.angle_alpha   90.00
_cell.angle_beta   90.00
_cell.angle_gamma   90.00
#
_symmetry.space_group_name_H-M   'P 1'
#
loop_
_entity.id
_entity.type
_entity.pdbx_description
1 polymer ?
#
loop_
_entity_poly.entity_id
_entity_poly.type
_entity_poly.pdbx_seq_one_letter_code
_entity_poly.pdbx_strand_id
1 'polypeptide(L)'
;VSEAGKLSIIGHIRGSPPDYRTQLCKRVWNASADDMIRLGGPRVANLFEKYARAIAVHPSKIPEIKSAFESIKETAVSSLNFVPPCPA
;
A
#
# COMPACT_ATOMS: atom_id res chain seq x y z
N VAL A 1 -18.63 -19.75 8.97
CA VAL A 1 -18.32 -18.50 9.72
C VAL A 1 -18.62 -17.31 8.80
N SER A 2 -19.57 -16.46 9.17
CA SER A 2 -19.94 -15.24 8.41
C SER A 2 -18.73 -14.33 8.24
N GLU A 3 -18.60 -13.63 7.10
CA GLU A 3 -17.52 -12.68 6.82
C GLU A 3 -17.36 -11.62 7.92
N ALA A 4 -18.48 -11.17 8.50
CA ALA A 4 -18.48 -10.25 9.63
C ALA A 4 -17.74 -10.82 10.87
N GLY A 5 -17.83 -12.14 11.09
CA GLY A 5 -17.12 -12.83 12.16
C GLY A 5 -15.61 -12.88 11.94
N LYS A 6 -15.17 -13.13 10.70
CA LYS A 6 -13.74 -13.11 10.34
C LYS A 6 -13.14 -11.70 10.55
N LEU A 7 -13.85 -10.66 10.11
CA LEU A 7 -13.42 -9.27 10.28
C LEU A 7 -13.38 -8.84 11.75
N SER A 8 -14.30 -9.33 12.58
CA SER A 8 -14.32 -9.06 14.03
C SER A 8 -13.09 -9.65 14.72
N ILE A 9 -12.75 -10.90 14.42
CA ILE A 9 -11.55 -11.58 14.96
C ILE A 9 -10.28 -10.85 14.51
N ILE A 10 -10.18 -10.47 13.23
CA ILE A 10 -9.05 -9.70 12.71
C ILE A 10 -8.93 -8.34 13.41
N GLY A 11 -10.04 -7.66 13.67
CA GLY A 11 -10.06 -6.39 14.41
C GLY A 11 -9.52 -6.54 15.83
N HIS A 12 -9.90 -7.61 16.52
CA HIS A 12 -9.41 -7.90 17.87
C HIS A 12 -7.91 -8.25 17.89
N ILE A 13 -7.46 -9.09 16.95
CA ILE A 13 -6.03 -9.46 16.82
C ILE A 13 -5.16 -8.25 16.49
N ARG A 14 -5.67 -7.30 15.71
CA ARG A 14 -4.94 -6.07 15.34
C ARG A 14 -4.95 -4.99 16.42
N GLY A 15 -5.59 -5.21 17.56
CA GLY A 15 -5.71 -4.22 18.63
C GLY A 15 -6.58 -3.00 18.26
N SER A 16 -7.46 -3.15 17.27
CA SER A 16 -8.34 -2.06 16.86
C SER A 16 -9.44 -1.83 17.90
N PRO A 17 -9.74 -0.57 18.28
CA PRO A 17 -10.85 -0.27 19.17
C PRO A 17 -12.18 -0.86 18.67
N PRO A 18 -13.10 -1.26 19.58
CA PRO A 18 -14.39 -1.84 19.21
C PRO A 18 -15.23 -0.97 18.27
N ASP A 19 -15.07 0.35 18.37
CA ASP A 19 -15.77 1.37 17.59
C ASP A 19 -14.88 2.02 16.51
N TYR A 20 -13.72 1.43 16.21
CA TYR A 20 -12.74 1.97 15.27
C TYR A 20 -13.36 2.35 13.91
N ARG A 21 -14.26 1.51 13.38
CA ARG A 21 -14.95 1.77 12.11
C ARG A 21 -15.79 3.05 12.19
N THR A 22 -16.56 3.21 13.26
CA THR A 22 -17.40 4.39 13.47
C THR A 22 -16.56 5.66 13.62
N GLN A 23 -15.47 5.59 14.40
CA GLN A 23 -14.54 6.71 14.54
C GLN A 23 -13.86 7.07 13.21
N LEU A 24 -13.42 6.07 12.45
CA LEU A 24 -12.80 6.28 11.15
C LEU A 24 -13.76 6.94 10.16
N CYS A 25 -14.99 6.43 10.03
CA CYS A 25 -15.99 7.02 9.14
C CYS A 25 -16.30 8.47 9.52
N LYS A 26 -16.46 8.79 10.81
CA LYS A 26 -16.65 10.18 11.27
C LYS A 26 -15.47 11.08 10.89
N ARG A 27 -14.24 10.60 11.06
CA ARG A 27 -13.02 11.35 10.70
C ARG A 27 -12.92 11.61 9.20
N VAL A 28 -13.23 10.61 8.38
CA VAL A 28 -13.22 10.74 6.92
C VAL A 28 -14.31 11.71 6.45
N TRP A 29 -15.52 11.55 6.98
CA TRP A 29 -16.67 12.38 6.59
C TRP A 29 -16.48 13.86 6.94
N ASN A 30 -15.85 14.14 8.08
CA ASN A 30 -15.62 15.50 8.56
C ASN A 30 -14.26 16.09 8.12
N ALA A 31 -13.50 15.40 7.28
CA ALA A 31 -12.22 15.91 6.80
C ALA A 31 -12.42 17.07 5.82
N SER A 32 -11.73 18.18 6.05
CA SER A 32 -11.71 19.33 5.14
C SER A 32 -10.69 19.13 4.01
N ALA A 33 -10.78 19.95 2.95
CA ALA A 33 -9.77 19.98 1.90
C ALA A 33 -8.37 20.33 2.45
N ASP A 34 -8.30 21.26 3.41
CA ASP A 34 -7.04 21.64 4.06
C ASP A 34 -6.44 20.48 4.87
N ASP A 35 -7.28 19.70 5.56
CA ASP A 35 -6.83 18.49 6.27
C ASP A 35 -6.29 17.45 5.30
N MET A 36 -6.91 17.29 4.13
CA MET A 36 -6.44 16.37 3.10
C MET A 36 -5.07 16.77 2.56
N ILE A 37 -4.84 18.07 2.32
CA ILE A 37 -3.54 18.57 1.85
C ILE A 37 -2.49 18.45 2.96
N ARG A 38 -2.82 18.86 4.18
CA ARG A 38 -1.89 18.83 5.32
C ARG A 38 -1.49 17.42 5.73
N LEU A 39 -2.44 16.48 5.78
CA LEU A 39 -2.20 15.09 6.20
C LEU A 39 -1.80 14.17 5.05
N GLY A 40 -2.43 14.35 3.88
CA GLY A 40 -2.21 13.52 2.69
C GLY A 40 -1.04 14.01 1.83
N GLY A 41 -0.83 15.32 1.72
CA GLY A 41 0.20 15.93 0.88
C GLY A 41 1.60 15.36 1.11
N PRO A 42 2.10 15.28 2.36
CA PRO A 42 3.40 14.68 2.64
C PRO A 42 3.49 13.20 2.21
N ARG A 43 2.38 12.44 2.27
CA ARG A 43 2.37 11.04 1.83
C ARG A 43 2.36 10.90 0.32
N VAL A 44 1.63 11.77 -0.37
CA VAL A 44 1.58 11.81 -1.84
C VAL A 44 2.92 12.27 -2.41
N ALA A 45 3.53 13.30 -1.84
CA ALA A 45 4.86 13.77 -2.24
C ALA A 45 5.92 12.66 -2.12
N ASN A 46 5.88 11.89 -1.04
CA ASN A 46 6.81 10.78 -0.79
C ASN A 46 6.38 9.44 -1.40
N LEU A 47 5.23 9.37 -2.09
CA LEU A 47 4.64 8.12 -2.61
C LEU A 47 5.61 7.38 -3.53
N PHE A 48 6.47 8.16 -4.17
CA PHE A 48 7.36 7.76 -5.23
C PHE A 48 8.83 7.68 -4.81
N GLU A 49 9.16 8.14 -3.60
CA GLU A 49 10.53 8.15 -3.07
C GLU A 49 10.84 6.94 -2.19
N LYS A 50 9.85 6.47 -1.39
CA LYS A 50 10.08 5.44 -0.35
C LYS A 50 9.57 4.04 -0.69
N TYR A 51 8.88 3.86 -1.81
CA TYR A 51 8.27 2.59 -2.17
C TYR A 51 8.85 2.05 -3.49
N ALA A 52 9.19 0.76 -3.48
CA ALA A 52 9.60 0.06 -4.69
C ALA A 52 8.43 0.06 -5.69
N ARG A 53 8.63 0.68 -6.85
CA ARG A 53 7.66 0.69 -7.94
C ARG A 53 7.92 -0.56 -8.80
N ALA A 54 7.07 -1.57 -8.65
CA ALA A 54 7.09 -2.75 -9.50
C ALA A 54 5.78 -2.82 -10.28
N ILE A 55 5.89 -3.02 -11.59
CA ILE A 55 4.75 -3.28 -12.47
C ILE A 55 5.00 -4.62 -13.18
N ALA A 56 4.01 -5.50 -13.16
CA ALA A 56 4.03 -6.69 -13.98
C ALA A 56 3.48 -6.33 -15.36
N VAL A 57 4.29 -6.52 -16.41
CA VAL A 57 3.91 -6.19 -17.78
C VAL A 57 4.20 -7.37 -18.70
N HIS A 58 3.49 -7.42 -19.82
CA HIS A 58 3.80 -8.40 -20.86
C HIS A 58 5.21 -8.14 -21.43
N PRO A 59 6.02 -9.17 -21.73
CA PRO A 59 7.39 -9.01 -22.21
C PRO A 59 7.54 -8.09 -23.44
N SER A 60 6.53 -8.06 -24.32
CA SER A 60 6.52 -7.17 -25.50
C SER A 60 6.54 -5.68 -25.17
N LYS A 61 6.15 -5.28 -23.95
CA LYS A 61 6.10 -3.89 -23.49
C LYS A 61 7.37 -3.43 -22.76
N ILE A 62 8.27 -4.36 -22.44
CA ILE A 62 9.53 -4.06 -21.74
C ILE A 62 10.43 -3.09 -22.54
N PRO A 63 10.60 -3.22 -23.86
CA PRO A 63 11.45 -2.29 -24.63
C PRO A 63 10.89 -0.86 -24.63
N GLU A 64 9.57 -0.72 -24.78
CA GLU A 64 8.86 0.56 -24.75
C GLU A 64 9.05 1.26 -23.40
N ILE A 65 8.92 0.52 -22.30
CA ILE A 65 9.08 1.04 -20.93
C ILE A 65 10.53 1.40 -20.63
N LYS A 66 11.51 0.59 -21.05
CA LYS A 66 12.94 0.90 -20.88
C LYS A 66 13.35 2.15 -21.67
N SER A 67 12.76 2.37 -22.85
CA SER A 67 12.97 3.58 -23.64
C SER A 67 12.39 4.82 -22.95
N ALA A 68 11.22 4.70 -22.32
CA ALA A 68 10.59 5.80 -21.61
C ALA A 68 11.22 6.12 -20.25
N PHE A 69 11.92 5.15 -19.63
CA PHE A 69 12.47 5.26 -18.29
C PHE A 69 13.82 4.53 -18.18
N GLU A 70 14.92 5.26 -18.36
CA GLU A 70 16.27 4.72 -18.43
C GLU A 70 16.76 4.06 -17.13
N SER A 71 16.17 4.39 -15.98
CA SER A 71 16.59 3.88 -14.66
C SER A 71 15.85 2.62 -14.19
N ILE A 72 15.01 1.99 -15.02
CA ILE A 72 14.20 0.83 -14.62
C ILE A 72 15.01 -0.47 -14.70
N LYS A 73 14.95 -1.27 -13.63
CA LYS A 73 15.50 -2.64 -13.58
C LYS A 73 14.39 -3.66 -13.86
N GLU A 74 14.64 -4.52 -14.83
CA GLU A 74 13.81 -5.70 -15.07
C GLU A 74 14.21 -6.80 -14.10
N THR A 75 13.25 -7.39 -13.39
CA THR A 75 13.47 -8.53 -12.51
C THR A 75 12.39 -9.58 -12.76
N ALA A 76 12.76 -10.86 -12.72
CA ALA A 76 11.81 -11.95 -12.83
C ALA A 76 10.92 -11.99 -11.57
N VAL A 77 9.62 -12.26 -11.72
CA VAL A 77 8.71 -12.34 -10.57
C VAL A 77 9.18 -13.39 -9.55
N SER A 78 9.81 -14.47 -10.01
CA SER A 78 10.39 -15.51 -9.16
C SER A 78 11.53 -15.03 -8.26
N SER A 79 12.21 -13.92 -8.58
CA SER A 79 13.26 -13.36 -7.73
C SER A 79 12.74 -12.41 -6.65
N LEU A 80 11.44 -12.07 -6.66
CA LEU A 80 10.79 -11.19 -5.66
C LEU A 80 10.36 -11.92 -4.38
N ASN A 81 10.78 -13.16 -4.16
CA ASN A 81 10.44 -13.90 -2.95
C ASN A 81 10.95 -13.15 -1.71
N PHE A 82 10.02 -12.76 -0.84
CA PHE A 82 10.33 -12.20 0.47
C PHE A 82 10.97 -13.28 1.34
N VAL A 83 12.26 -13.16 1.62
CA VAL A 83 12.95 -13.98 2.63
C VAL A 83 12.89 -13.18 3.94
N PRO A 84 12.07 -13.58 4.94
CA PRO A 84 12.08 -12.92 6.23
C PRO A 84 13.47 -13.07 6.87
N PRO A 85 13.97 -12.04 7.60
CA PRO A 85 15.22 -12.17 8.34
C PRO A 85 15.07 -13.30 9.37
N CYS A 86 16.02 -14.25 9.34
CA CYS A 86 16.10 -15.30 10.36
C CYS A 86 16.46 -14.62 11.70
N PRO A 87 15.67 -14.78 12.77
CA PRO A 87 16.06 -14.28 14.07
C PRO A 87 17.33 -15.00 14.53
N ALA A 88 18.33 -14.21 14.94
CA ALA A 88 19.59 -14.68 15.50
C ALA A 88 19.41 -15.34 16.87
#